data_AF-A0A8H3DY11-F1
#
_entry.id   AF-A0A8H3DY11-F1
#
_cell.length_a   1.000
_cell.length_b   1.000
_cell.length_c   1.000
_cell.angle_alpha   90.00
_cell.angle_beta   90.00
_cell.angle_gamma   90.00
#
_symmetry.space_group_name_H-M   'P 1'
#
loop_
_entity.id
_entity.type
_entity.pdbx_description
1 polymer ?
#
loop_
_entity_poly.entity_id
_entity_poly.type
_entity_poly.pdbx_seq_one_letter_code
_entity_poly.pdbx_strand_id
1 'polypeptide(L)'
;MAKATGRNYLFDIPNYRKISIDAGFTGNESRFANHPSNGNANCSAKYIWSGDEKHIALYATGRIWRKSELFLNYGRNYWTGEMPVGDYGAERTSGQESEEEESEEQEYEDQSSEVEFVDDVEEHERWHSDESQDL
;
A
#
# COMPACT_ATOMS: atom_id res chain seq x y z
N MET A 1 -16.75 -14.07 1.81
CA MET A 1 -16.78 -14.81 3.09
C MET A 1 -17.66 -16.04 2.97
N ALA A 2 -17.31 -17.17 3.62
CA ALA A 2 -18.15 -18.35 3.63
C ALA A 2 -19.37 -18.11 4.54
N LYS A 3 -20.57 -18.03 3.94
CA LYS A 3 -21.83 -17.67 4.62
C LYS A 3 -22.22 -18.63 5.76
N ALA A 4 -21.69 -19.85 5.76
CA ALA A 4 -22.07 -20.89 6.72
C ALA A 4 -21.33 -20.84 8.07
N THR A 5 -20.11 -20.27 8.13
CA THR A 5 -19.26 -20.34 9.34
C THR A 5 -18.79 -18.98 9.87
N GLY A 6 -19.04 -17.90 9.12
CA GLY A 6 -18.54 -16.57 9.48
C GLY A 6 -17.01 -16.45 9.42
N ARG A 7 -16.33 -17.40 8.77
CA ARG A 7 -14.88 -17.40 8.59
C ARG A 7 -14.51 -17.16 7.13
N ASN A 8 -13.36 -16.53 6.93
CA ASN A 8 -12.80 -16.28 5.60
C ASN A 8 -11.40 -16.92 5.51
N TYR A 9 -11.29 -17.95 4.66
CA TYR A 9 -10.05 -18.69 4.36
C TYR A 9 -9.62 -18.50 2.90
N LEU A 10 -10.14 -17.45 2.24
CA LEU A 10 -9.77 -17.10 0.87
C LEU A 10 -8.46 -16.31 0.87
N PHE A 11 -7.49 -16.80 0.09
CA PHE A 11 -6.23 -16.12 -0.20
C PHE A 11 -6.24 -15.66 -1.65
N ASP A 12 -6.20 -14.35 -1.83
CA ASP A 12 -6.14 -13.76 -3.17
C ASP A 12 -4.75 -13.89 -3.77
N ILE A 13 -4.69 -14.08 -5.10
CA ILE A 13 -3.45 -14.07 -5.87
C ILE A 13 -3.36 -12.72 -6.59
N PRO A 14 -2.44 -11.82 -6.20
CA PRO A 14 -2.21 -10.56 -6.89
C PRO A 14 -1.95 -10.79 -8.37
N ASN A 15 -2.46 -9.87 -9.19
CA ASN A 15 -2.37 -9.84 -10.66
C ASN A 15 -3.20 -10.93 -11.38
N TYR A 16 -3.92 -11.79 -10.64
CA TYR A 16 -4.81 -12.80 -11.22
C TYR A 16 -6.25 -12.43 -10.88
N ARG A 17 -6.98 -11.87 -11.85
CA ARG A 17 -8.37 -11.46 -11.63
C ARG A 17 -9.23 -12.66 -11.27
N LYS A 18 -9.98 -12.52 -10.17
CA LYS A 18 -11.04 -13.46 -9.74
C LYS A 18 -10.53 -14.87 -9.40
N ILE A 19 -9.24 -15.02 -9.08
CA ILE A 19 -8.68 -16.29 -8.61
C ILE A 19 -8.23 -16.11 -7.17
N SER A 20 -8.85 -16.91 -6.29
CA SER A 20 -8.50 -17.01 -4.88
C SER A 20 -8.39 -18.48 -4.51
N ILE A 21 -7.51 -18.80 -3.57
CA ILE A 21 -7.34 -20.14 -3.02
C ILE A 21 -8.21 -20.24 -1.76
N ASP A 22 -9.15 -21.18 -1.73
CA ASP A 22 -10.00 -21.44 -0.56
C ASP A 22 -9.42 -22.56 0.32
N ALA A 23 -8.92 -22.18 1.49
CA ALA A 23 -8.38 -23.12 2.48
C ALA A 23 -9.43 -23.64 3.50
N GLY A 24 -10.72 -23.35 3.29
CA GLY A 24 -11.79 -23.64 4.24
C GLY A 24 -12.01 -25.14 4.45
N PHE A 25 -12.13 -25.89 3.34
CA PHE A 25 -12.36 -27.35 3.38
C PHE A 25 -11.07 -28.17 3.27
N THR A 26 -10.13 -27.73 2.45
CA THR A 26 -8.85 -28.42 2.19
C THR A 26 -7.70 -27.42 2.28
N GLY A 27 -6.56 -27.86 2.79
CA GLY A 27 -5.40 -27.00 3.03
C GLY A 27 -4.45 -27.61 4.05
N ASN A 28 -3.49 -26.81 4.51
CA ASN A 28 -2.53 -27.21 5.54
C ASN A 28 -2.60 -26.27 6.75
N GLU A 29 -1.66 -26.41 7.68
CA GLU A 29 -1.58 -25.66 8.94
C GLU A 29 -1.46 -24.15 8.74
N SER A 30 -1.01 -23.69 7.57
CA SER A 30 -0.87 -22.25 7.28
C SER A 30 -2.19 -21.49 7.37
N ARG A 31 -3.33 -22.16 7.17
CA ARG A 31 -4.67 -21.56 7.26
C ARG A 31 -5.02 -21.04 8.66
N PHE A 32 -4.26 -21.42 9.67
CA PHE A 32 -4.46 -20.99 11.06
C PHE A 32 -3.59 -19.80 11.46
N ALA A 33 -2.73 -19.30 10.56
CA ALA A 33 -1.98 -18.06 10.82
C ALA A 33 -2.94 -16.87 10.86
N ASN A 34 -2.94 -16.14 11.97
CA ASN A 34 -3.92 -15.10 12.26
C ASN A 34 -3.46 -13.71 11.80
N HIS A 35 -4.41 -12.78 11.65
CA HIS A 35 -4.10 -11.36 11.55
C HIS A 35 -3.67 -10.82 12.92
N PRO A 36 -2.52 -10.12 13.03
CA PRO A 36 -2.08 -9.57 14.32
C PRO A 36 -2.98 -8.39 14.74
N SER A 37 -3.37 -8.34 16.01
CA SER A 37 -4.16 -7.23 16.55
C SER A 37 -3.39 -5.91 16.64
N ASN A 38 -2.06 -5.98 16.74
CA ASN A 38 -1.16 -4.83 16.81
C ASN A 38 -0.58 -4.42 15.44
N GLY A 39 -1.05 -5.03 14.34
CA GLY A 39 -0.56 -4.80 12.98
C GLY A 39 0.83 -5.38 12.67
N ASN A 40 1.53 -5.96 13.65
CA ASN A 40 2.90 -6.46 13.49
C ASN A 40 2.90 -7.95 13.13
N ALA A 41 2.90 -8.24 11.83
CA ALA A 41 3.04 -9.60 11.32
C ALA A 41 4.52 -10.06 11.35
N ASN A 42 4.77 -11.27 11.86
CA ASN A 42 6.09 -11.89 11.86
C ASN A 42 6.31 -12.84 10.68
N CYS A 43 5.29 -13.04 9.85
CA CYS A 43 5.36 -13.74 8.59
C CYS A 43 4.87 -12.86 7.43
N SER A 44 5.36 -13.17 6.23
CA SER A 44 4.96 -12.56 4.97
C SER A 44 4.58 -13.65 3.97
N ALA A 45 3.53 -13.42 3.19
CA ALA A 45 3.19 -14.26 2.06
C ALA A 45 3.91 -13.75 0.81
N LYS A 46 4.55 -14.65 0.07
CA LYS A 46 5.15 -14.38 -1.23
C LYS A 46 4.58 -15.33 -2.26
N TYR A 47 4.36 -14.83 -3.46
CA TYR A 47 3.88 -15.63 -4.58
C TYR A 47 5.09 -16.06 -5.40
N ILE A 48 5.32 -17.37 -5.46
CA ILE A 48 6.49 -17.95 -6.14
C ILE A 48 6.04 -18.92 -7.21
N TRP A 49 6.85 -19.05 -8.25
CA TRP A 49 6.69 -20.10 -9.26
C TRP A 49 7.53 -21.31 -8.86
N SER A 50 6.95 -22.51 -8.95
CA SER A 50 7.65 -23.78 -8.84
C SER A 50 7.34 -24.59 -10.10
N GLY A 51 8.25 -24.53 -11.07
CA GLY A 51 7.95 -24.97 -12.43
C GLY A 51 6.83 -24.13 -13.04
N ASP A 52 5.78 -24.81 -13.52
CA ASP A 52 4.62 -24.17 -14.16
C ASP A 52 3.47 -23.86 -13.17
N GLU A 53 3.68 -24.09 -11.87
CA GLU A 53 2.67 -23.86 -10.84
C GLU A 53 2.99 -22.63 -9.97
N LYS A 54 1.97 -21.81 -9.72
CA LYS A 54 2.06 -20.64 -8.83
C LYS A 54 1.66 -21.03 -7.40
N HIS A 55 2.56 -20.82 -6.45
CA HIS A 55 2.36 -21.15 -5.04
C HIS A 55 2.37 -19.89 -4.16
N ILE A 56 1.75 -20.02 -2.99
CA ILE A 56 1.86 -19.06 -1.90
C ILE A 56 2.83 -19.64 -0.87
N ALA A 57 3.98 -18.99 -0.69
CA ALA A 57 4.98 -19.36 0.29
C ALA A 57 4.98 -18.39 1.46
N LEU A 58 4.98 -18.92 2.68
CA LEU A 58 5.05 -18.14 3.90
C LEU A 58 6.49 -18.07 4.41
N TYR A 59 6.99 -16.86 4.58
CA TYR A 59 8.35 -16.60 5.06
C TYR A 59 8.30 -15.81 6.36
N ALA A 60 9.19 -16.15 7.30
CA ALA A 60 9.45 -15.31 8.46
C ALA A 60 10.05 -13.98 8.00
N THR A 61 9.58 -12.86 8.57
CA THR A 61 10.15 -11.53 8.32
C THR A 61 11.37 -11.25 9.21
N GLY A 62 11.64 -12.14 10.17
CA GLY A 62 12.78 -12.07 11.07
C GLY A 62 12.89 -13.33 11.93
N ARG A 63 13.67 -13.25 13.02
CA ARG A 63 13.82 -14.36 13.95
C ARG A 63 12.52 -14.58 14.73
N ILE A 64 11.99 -15.80 14.67
CA ILE A 64 10.79 -16.23 15.42
C ILE A 64 11.23 -17.19 16.51
N TRP A 65 10.85 -16.92 17.76
CA TRP A 65 11.18 -17.78 18.89
C TRP A 65 10.24 -18.98 18.95
N ARG A 66 10.75 -20.12 19.44
CA ARG A 66 9.96 -21.34 19.63
C ARG A 66 8.69 -21.04 20.45
N LYS A 67 7.56 -21.62 20.04
CA LYS A 67 6.22 -21.42 20.63
C LYS A 67 5.61 -20.02 20.41
N SER A 68 6.23 -19.14 19.62
CA SER A 68 5.57 -17.91 19.20
C SER A 68 4.51 -18.21 18.16
N GLU A 69 3.37 -17.52 18.23
CA GLU A 69 2.34 -17.58 17.21
C GLU A 69 2.81 -16.94 15.90
N LEU A 70 2.38 -17.50 14.77
CA LEU A 70 2.66 -16.98 13.44
C LEU A 70 1.52 -16.06 12.99
N PHE A 71 1.87 -14.85 12.60
CA PHE A 71 0.95 -13.80 12.20
C PHE A 71 1.19 -13.38 10.76
N LEU A 72 0.11 -13.23 10.00
CA LEU A 72 0.09 -12.75 8.63
C LEU A 72 -0.78 -11.51 8.51
N ASN A 73 -0.33 -10.54 7.73
CA ASN A 73 -1.21 -9.45 7.33
C ASN A 73 -2.17 -9.95 6.24
N TYR A 74 -3.46 -10.04 6.57
CA TYR A 74 -4.50 -10.49 5.64
C TYR A 74 -4.78 -9.50 4.51
N GLY A 75 -4.27 -8.27 4.63
CA GLY A 75 -4.47 -7.22 3.63
C GLY A 75 -5.80 -6.49 3.81
N ARG A 76 -5.94 -5.39 3.07
CA ARG A 76 -7.07 -4.46 3.22
C ARG A 76 -8.39 -5.06 2.76
N ASN A 77 -8.35 -5.93 1.74
CA ASN A 77 -9.55 -6.49 1.10
C ASN A 77 -10.18 -7.64 1.91
N TYR A 78 -9.48 -8.16 2.92
CA TYR A 78 -10.00 -9.26 3.74
C TYR A 78 -11.32 -8.88 4.43
N TRP A 79 -11.43 -7.64 4.91
CA TRP A 79 -12.55 -7.14 5.69
C TRP A 79 -13.72 -6.65 4.83
N THR A 80 -13.45 -6.24 3.59
CA THR A 80 -14.48 -5.73 2.68
C THR A 80 -15.28 -6.86 2.05
N GLY A 81 -14.70 -8.06 1.95
CA GLY A 81 -15.32 -9.19 1.25
C GLY A 81 -15.45 -8.94 -0.26
N GLU A 82 -14.88 -7.84 -0.76
CA GLU A 82 -14.77 -7.50 -2.17
C GLU A 82 -13.53 -8.19 -2.73
N MET A 83 -13.67 -8.77 -3.92
CA MET A 83 -12.50 -9.29 -4.62
C MET A 83 -11.62 -8.12 -5.08
N PRO A 84 -10.28 -8.23 -4.99
CA PRO A 84 -9.37 -7.18 -5.41
C PRO A 84 -9.65 -6.74 -6.84
N VAL A 85 -9.84 -5.43 -7.03
CA VAL A 85 -9.76 -4.80 -8.34
C VAL A 85 -8.30 -4.83 -8.75
N GLY A 86 -7.93 -5.74 -9.65
CA GLY A 86 -6.54 -5.87 -10.09
C GLY A 86 -6.03 -4.54 -10.66
N ASP A 87 -5.06 -3.93 -9.98
CA ASP A 87 -4.20 -2.87 -10.50
C ASP A 87 -3.00 -3.54 -11.17
N TYR A 88 -2.98 -3.49 -12.49
CA TYR A 88 -1.96 -4.13 -13.31
C TYR A 88 -0.78 -3.18 -13.43
N GLY A 89 0.00 -3.08 -12.36
CA GLY A 89 1.37 -2.59 -12.49
C GLY A 89 2.08 -3.53 -13.45
N ALA A 90 2.40 -3.05 -14.65
CA ALA A 90 3.16 -3.79 -15.65
C ALA A 90 4.37 -4.44 -14.97
N GLU A 91 4.46 -5.77 -15.05
CA GLU A 91 5.65 -6.50 -14.62
C GLU A 91 6.83 -5.90 -15.39
N ARG A 92 7.74 -5.21 -14.70
CA ARG A 92 9.01 -4.80 -15.29
C ARG A 92 9.78 -6.08 -15.56
N THR A 93 9.71 -6.54 -16.81
CA THR A 93 10.60 -7.55 -17.35
C THR A 93 12.03 -7.01 -17.21
N SER A 94 12.79 -7.57 -16.28
CA SER A 94 14.23 -7.35 -16.18
C SER A 94 14.88 -7.96 -17.42
N GLY A 95 15.04 -7.17 -18.46
CA GLY A 95 15.60 -7.61 -19.73
C GLY A 95 15.42 -6.57 -20.81
N GLN A 96 16.10 -5.44 -20.69
CA GLN A 96 16.54 -4.69 -21.86
C GLN A 96 17.78 -3.87 -21.53
N GLU A 97 18.69 -3.90 -22.49
CA GLU A 97 20.05 -3.39 -22.50
C GLU A 97 20.10 -1.89 -22.17
N SER A 98 21.19 -1.48 -21.53
CA SER A 98 21.53 -0.08 -21.30
C SER A 98 21.84 0.60 -22.62
N GLU A 99 20.95 1.47 -23.08
CA GLU A 99 21.28 2.53 -24.01
C GLU A 99 21.66 3.78 -23.20
N GLU A 100 22.77 4.39 -23.59
CA GLU A 100 23.43 5.51 -22.94
C GLU A 100 22.56 6.78 -23.04
N GLU A 101 22.28 7.42 -21.90
CA GLU A 101 21.65 8.74 -21.86
C GLU A 101 22.69 9.81 -22.19
N GLU A 102 22.64 10.37 -23.41
CA GLU A 102 23.26 11.65 -23.72
C GLU A 102 22.39 12.76 -23.12
N SER A 103 22.98 13.56 -22.24
CA SER A 103 22.32 14.69 -21.58
C SER A 103 22.48 15.94 -22.44
N GLU A 104 21.36 16.48 -22.94
CA GLU A 104 21.34 17.80 -23.58
C GLU A 104 21.20 18.89 -22.49
N GLU A 105 22.17 19.80 -22.50
CA GLU A 105 22.34 20.92 -21.58
C GLU A 105 21.19 21.93 -21.74
N GLN A 106 20.53 22.31 -20.63
CA GLN A 106 19.59 23.43 -20.62
C GLN A 106 20.36 24.75 -20.49
N GLU A 107 20.29 25.54 -21.57
CA GLU A 107 20.83 26.88 -21.71
C GLU A 107 20.07 27.87 -20.80
N TYR A 108 20.79 28.58 -19.93
CA TYR A 108 20.25 29.68 -19.13
C TYR A 108 20.31 30.98 -19.93
N GLU A 109 19.17 31.53 -20.34
CA GLU A 109 19.10 32.93 -20.78
C GLU A 109 18.73 33.84 -19.60
N ASP A 110 19.76 34.55 -19.14
CA ASP A 110 19.74 35.74 -18.30
C ASP A 110 19.25 36.94 -19.12
N GLN A 111 18.13 37.57 -18.72
CA GLN A 111 17.85 38.96 -19.07
C GLN A 111 17.24 39.71 -17.88
N SER A 112 18.10 40.46 -17.21
CA SER A 112 17.78 41.52 -16.24
C SER A 112 17.35 42.81 -16.95
N SER A 113 16.28 43.46 -16.44
CA SER A 113 16.04 44.91 -16.26
C SER A 113 14.52 45.14 -16.37
N GLU A 114 13.79 45.82 -15.50
CA GLU A 114 14.02 47.13 -14.89
C GLU A 114 13.03 47.32 -13.72
N VAL A 115 13.46 48.04 -12.68
CA VAL A 115 12.69 48.39 -11.48
C VAL A 115 11.82 49.62 -11.75
N GLU A 116 10.54 49.58 -11.38
CA GLU A 116 9.73 50.77 -11.12
C GLU A 116 9.10 50.63 -9.72
N PHE A 117 9.47 51.59 -8.87
CA PHE A 117 9.15 51.75 -7.47
C PHE A 117 7.89 52.64 -7.38
N VAL A 118 6.85 52.21 -6.66
CA VAL A 118 5.87 53.17 -6.12
C VAL A 118 5.36 52.68 -4.77
N ASP A 119 5.67 53.48 -3.75
CA ASP A 119 5.04 53.52 -2.43
C ASP A 119 3.52 53.65 -2.55
N ASP A 120 2.76 52.92 -1.74
CA ASP A 120 1.75 53.60 -0.94
C ASP A 120 1.32 52.78 0.29
N VAL A 121 1.28 53.52 1.39
CA VAL A 121 0.91 53.15 2.76
C VAL A 121 -0.59 53.32 2.88
N GLU A 122 -1.31 52.36 3.49
CA GLU A 122 -2.45 52.74 4.33
C GLU A 122 -2.81 51.63 5.34
N GLU A 123 -2.55 51.94 6.61
CA GLU A 123 -3.17 51.31 7.77
C GLU A 123 -4.68 51.50 7.73
N HIS A 124 -5.43 50.48 8.17
CA HIS A 124 -6.63 50.76 8.93
C HIS A 124 -6.92 49.64 9.93
N GLU A 125 -6.60 49.91 11.19
CA GLU A 125 -7.24 49.25 12.33
C GLU A 125 -8.75 49.55 12.32
N ARG A 126 -9.58 48.56 12.64
CA ARG A 126 -10.84 48.81 13.35
C ARG A 126 -11.32 47.60 14.14
N TRP A 127 -11.16 47.71 15.45
CA TRP A 127 -11.87 46.96 16.49
C TRP A 127 -13.39 47.09 16.33
N HIS A 128 -14.15 46.04 16.64
CA HIS A 128 -15.30 46.12 17.55
C HIS A 128 -15.64 44.75 18.13
N SER A 129 -15.62 44.71 19.45
CA SER A 129 -16.12 43.73 20.41
C SER A 129 -17.61 43.46 20.26
N ASP A 130 -18.05 42.23 20.58
CA ASP A 130 -19.21 42.09 21.48
C ASP A 130 -19.21 40.72 22.20
N GLU A 131 -18.95 40.78 23.51
CA GLU A 131 -19.18 39.73 24.49
C GLU A 131 -20.14 40.32 25.53
N SER A 132 -21.37 39.82 25.59
CA SER A 132 -22.30 39.91 26.73
C SER A 132 -23.34 38.79 26.49
N GLN A 133 -23.33 37.69 27.24
CA GLN A 133 -23.84 37.51 28.61
C GLN A 133 -25.16 38.25 28.84
N ASP A 134 -26.26 37.53 28.71
CA ASP A 134 -27.50 37.82 29.44
C ASP A 134 -28.02 36.54 30.10
N LEU A 135 -28.47 36.78 31.33
CA LEU A 135 -28.96 35.89 32.39
C LEU A 135 -30.31 35.23 32.08
#